data_AF-A0A354SAK9-F1
#
_entry.id   AF-A0A354SAK9-F1
#
_cell.length_a   1.000
_cell.length_b   1.000
_cell.length_c   1.000
_cell.angle_alpha   90.00
_cell.angle_beta   90.00
_cell.angle_gamma   90.00
#
_symmetry.space_group_name_H-M   'P 1'
#
loop_
_entity.id
_entity.type
_entity.pdbx_description
1 polymer ?
#
loop_
_entity_poly.entity_id
_entity_poly.type
_entity_poly.pdbx_seq_one_letter_code
_entity_poly.pdbx_strand_id
1 'polypeptide(L)'
;LTGKYRPGADRIDSPRARGAVKMLDDRGLAVLAALDAVAANHEVPLSAVALAWLLAQPTVQAPIASARNLEQLAELLPMADLTLSEAELTELTNASEL
;
A
#
# COMPACT_ATOMS: atom_id res chain seq x y z
N LEU A 1 1.64 -3.71 -0.78
CA LEU A 1 0.98 -2.83 -1.77
C LEU A 1 -0.52 -3.05 -1.88
N THR A 2 -1.06 -4.25 -2.09
CA THR A 2 -2.51 -4.42 -2.33
C THR A 2 -3.32 -4.80 -1.08
N GLY A 3 -2.70 -4.90 0.10
CA GLY A 3 -3.38 -5.28 1.34
C GLY A 3 -3.95 -6.70 1.38
N LYS A 4 -3.71 -7.54 0.35
CA LYS A 4 -4.39 -8.84 0.18
C LYS A 4 -4.04 -9.91 1.21
N TYR A 5 -2.92 -9.79 1.92
CA TYR A 5 -2.54 -10.72 2.98
C TYR A 5 -2.84 -10.06 4.32
N ARG A 6 -3.63 -10.72 5.15
CA ARG A 6 -4.10 -10.22 6.44
C ARG A 6 -4.17 -11.35 7.46
N PRO A 7 -4.03 -11.07 8.77
CA PRO A 7 -4.37 -12.03 9.82
C PRO A 7 -5.83 -12.46 9.70
N GLY A 8 -6.10 -13.77 9.84
CA GLY A 8 -7.45 -14.32 9.79
C GLY A 8 -8.10 -14.39 8.40
N ALA A 9 -7.45 -13.87 7.35
CA ALA A 9 -7.92 -14.06 5.98
C ALA A 9 -7.62 -15.47 5.47
N ASP A 10 -8.37 -15.90 4.47
CA ASP A 10 -8.15 -17.18 3.80
C ASP A 10 -6.73 -17.30 3.26
N ARG A 11 -6.18 -18.52 3.36
CA ARG A 11 -4.84 -18.79 2.87
C ARG A 11 -4.79 -18.66 1.35
N ILE A 12 -4.16 -17.59 0.87
CA ILE A 12 -3.89 -17.39 -0.56
C ILE A 12 -2.70 -18.28 -0.97
N ASP A 13 -2.97 -19.29 -1.80
CA ASP A 13 -1.90 -20.10 -2.39
C ASP A 13 -1.25 -19.36 -3.57
N SER A 14 -0.02 -18.88 -3.37
CA SER A 14 0.76 -18.28 -4.44
C SER A 14 2.27 -18.33 -4.14
N PRO A 15 3.13 -18.25 -5.17
CA PRO A 15 4.58 -18.16 -4.97
C PRO A 15 5.01 -17.00 -4.06
N ARG A 16 4.20 -15.93 -4.01
CA ARG A 16 4.47 -14.72 -3.20
C ARG A 16 3.97 -14.85 -1.76
N ALA A 17 3.13 -15.83 -1.44
CA ALA A 17 2.49 -15.94 -0.13
C ALA A 17 3.51 -16.14 1.00
N ARG A 18 4.51 -17.00 0.79
CA ARG A 18 5.56 -17.25 1.81
C ARG A 18 6.33 -15.98 2.19
N GLY A 19 6.60 -15.11 1.23
CA GLY A 19 7.29 -13.84 1.48
C GLY A 19 6.38 -12.85 2.20
N ALA A 20 5.13 -12.74 1.76
CA ALA A 20 4.17 -11.82 2.36
C ALA A 20 3.80 -12.17 3.80
N VAL A 21 3.68 -13.46 4.14
CA VAL A 21 3.40 -13.88 5.53
C VAL A 21 4.52 -13.46 6.48
N LYS A 22 5.77 -13.40 6.03
CA LYS A 22 6.89 -12.89 6.85
C LYS A 22 6.80 -11.40 7.13
N MET A 23 6.05 -10.66 6.31
CA MET A 23 5.77 -9.24 6.47
C MET A 23 4.47 -8.99 7.26
N LEU A 24 3.82 -10.04 7.80
CA LEU A 24 2.68 -9.91 8.71
C LEU A 24 3.15 -9.95 10.17
N ASP A 25 4.17 -9.17 10.47
CA ASP A 25 4.63 -8.85 11.83
C ASP A 25 3.97 -7.55 12.31
N ASP A 26 4.27 -7.13 13.55
CA ASP A 26 3.66 -5.94 14.16
C ASP A 26 3.87 -4.68 13.30
N ARG A 27 5.07 -4.54 12.71
CA ARG A 27 5.39 -3.46 11.77
C ARG A 27 4.50 -3.52 10.54
N GLY A 28 4.42 -4.67 9.87
CA GLY A 28 3.61 -4.82 8.67
C GLY A 28 2.12 -4.57 8.92
N LEU A 29 1.62 -4.94 10.11
CA LEU A 29 0.26 -4.64 10.53
C LEU A 29 0.04 -3.15 10.79
N ALA A 30 1.00 -2.45 11.39
CA ALA A 30 0.96 -1.00 11.57
C ALA A 30 0.93 -0.26 10.23
N VAL A 31 1.78 -0.67 9.27
CA VAL A 31 1.78 -0.13 7.90
C VAL A 31 0.43 -0.35 7.23
N LEU A 32 -0.14 -1.56 7.33
CA LEU A 32 -1.44 -1.87 6.75
C LEU A 32 -2.57 -1.03 7.35
N ALA A 33 -2.55 -0.79 8.66
CA ALA A 33 -3.55 0.03 9.34
C ALA A 33 -3.48 1.50 8.89
N ALA A 34 -2.28 2.09 8.82
CA ALA A 34 -2.08 3.45 8.33
C ALA A 34 -2.54 3.60 6.87
N LEU A 35 -2.18 2.62 6.02
CA LEU A 35 -2.62 2.58 4.64
C LEU A 35 -4.15 2.47 4.50
N ASP A 36 -4.81 1.66 5.32
CA ASP A 36 -6.28 1.53 5.32
C ASP A 36 -6.97 2.84 5.72
N ALA A 37 -6.45 3.54 6.73
CA ALA A 37 -6.99 4.81 7.21
C ALA A 37 -6.93 5.89 6.10
N VAL A 38 -5.77 6.05 5.47
CA VAL A 38 -5.59 7.02 4.38
C VAL A 38 -6.43 6.62 3.16
N ALA A 39 -6.47 5.33 2.80
CA ALA A 39 -7.28 4.85 1.70
C ALA A 39 -8.78 5.16 1.89
N ALA A 40 -9.28 4.99 3.12
CA ALA A 40 -10.66 5.32 3.46
C ALA A 40 -10.95 6.83 3.36
N ASN A 41 -10.02 7.68 3.81
CA ASN A 41 -10.20 9.14 3.76
C ASN A 41 -10.29 9.69 2.33
N HIS A 42 -9.54 9.07 1.40
CA HIS A 42 -9.50 9.48 0.00
C HIS A 42 -10.43 8.68 -0.91
N GLU A 43 -11.13 7.67 -0.36
CA GLU A 43 -11.98 6.74 -1.12
C GLU A 43 -11.25 6.07 -2.30
N VAL A 44 -9.97 5.74 -2.10
CA VAL A 44 -9.11 5.12 -3.12
C VAL A 44 -8.62 3.75 -2.68
N PRO A 45 -8.22 2.87 -3.62
CA PRO A 45 -7.59 1.61 -3.28
C PRO A 45 -6.30 1.80 -2.49
N LEU A 46 -6.05 0.90 -1.53
CA LEU A 46 -4.83 0.89 -0.72
C LEU A 46 -3.53 0.89 -1.56
N SER A 47 -3.56 0.23 -2.73
CA SER A 47 -2.44 0.22 -3.67
C SER A 47 -2.10 1.59 -4.24
N ALA A 48 -3.11 2.44 -4.48
CA ALA A 48 -2.91 3.81 -4.95
C ALA A 48 -2.22 4.66 -3.88
N VAL A 49 -2.66 4.56 -2.61
CA VAL A 49 -2.02 5.25 -1.47
C VAL A 49 -0.55 4.87 -1.35
N ALA A 50 -0.26 3.57 -1.37
CA ALA A 50 1.10 3.10 -1.20
C ALA A 50 2.03 3.55 -2.35
N LEU A 51 1.52 3.67 -3.58
CA LEU A 51 2.29 4.20 -4.71
C LEU A 51 2.43 5.71 -4.66
N ALA A 52 1.40 6.45 -4.25
CA ALA A 52 1.48 7.90 -4.05
C ALA A 52 2.49 8.27 -2.95
N TRP A 53 2.54 7.50 -1.86
CA TRP A 53 3.56 7.67 -0.82
C TRP A 53 4.98 7.43 -1.35
N LEU A 54 5.17 6.38 -2.17
CA LEU A 54 6.46 6.12 -2.82
C LEU A 54 6.85 7.28 -3.74
N LEU A 55 5.92 7.79 -4.55
CA LEU A 55 6.17 8.91 -5.47
C LEU A 55 6.51 10.21 -4.72
N ALA A 56 6.01 10.38 -3.50
CA ALA A 56 6.32 11.53 -2.65
C ALA A 56 7.74 11.47 -2.02
N GLN A 57 8.44 10.34 -2.09
CA GLN A 57 9.77 10.22 -1.50
C GLN A 57 10.84 10.93 -2.34
N PRO A 58 11.75 11.72 -1.75
CA PRO A 58 12.73 12.53 -2.49
C PRO A 58 13.64 11.74 -3.44
N THR A 59 13.87 10.46 -3.15
CA THR A 59 14.79 9.59 -3.91
C THR A 59 14.08 8.71 -4.95
N VAL A 60 12.75 8.81 -5.05
CA VAL A 60 11.94 7.99 -5.96
C VAL A 60 11.46 8.84 -7.12
N GLN A 61 12.01 8.59 -8.32
CA GLN A 61 11.58 9.29 -9.53
C GLN A 61 10.23 8.78 -10.06
N ALA A 62 10.02 7.46 -10.01
CA ALA A 62 8.78 6.83 -10.45
C ALA A 62 8.63 5.45 -9.79
N PRO A 63 7.50 5.16 -9.12
CA PRO A 63 7.24 3.82 -8.61
C PRO A 63 6.87 2.86 -9.75
N ILE A 64 7.32 1.61 -9.66
CA ILE A 64 7.02 0.57 -10.65
C ILE A 64 5.97 -0.38 -10.07
N ALA A 65 4.82 -0.48 -10.72
CA ALA A 65 3.76 -1.42 -10.40
C ALA A 65 3.35 -2.23 -11.64
N SER A 66 2.90 -3.46 -11.42
CA SER A 66 2.45 -4.36 -12.49
C SER A 66 1.00 -4.75 -12.26
N ALA A 67 0.21 -4.71 -13.34
CA ALA A 67 -1.15 -5.22 -13.40
C ALA A 67 -1.23 -6.27 -14.51
N ARG A 68 -1.93 -7.38 -14.24
CA ARG A 68 -2.14 -8.46 -15.25
C ARG A 68 -3.52 -8.42 -15.90
N ASN A 69 -4.37 -7.51 -15.46
CA ASN A 69 -5.72 -7.30 -15.97
C ASN A 69 -6.12 -5.82 -15.75
N LEU A 70 -7.26 -5.42 -16.34
CA LEU A 70 -7.73 -4.04 -16.27
C LEU A 70 -8.19 -3.63 -14.87
N GLU A 71 -8.74 -4.56 -14.10
CA GLU A 71 -9.17 -4.31 -12.71
C GLU A 71 -7.99 -3.90 -11.83
N GLN A 72 -6.89 -4.65 -11.87
CA GLN A 72 -5.67 -4.29 -11.15
C GLN A 72 -5.06 -2.98 -11.65
N LEU A 73 -5.15 -2.70 -12.95
CA LEU A 73 -4.68 -1.41 -13.46
C LEU A 73 -5.52 -0.26 -12.87
N ALA A 74 -6.84 -0.42 -12.85
CA ALA A 74 -7.76 0.55 -12.25
C ALA A 74 -7.50 0.75 -10.74
N GLU A 75 -7.05 -0.27 -10.02
CA GLU A 75 -6.64 -0.14 -8.61
C GLU A 75 -5.36 0.69 -8.39
N LEU A 76 -4.53 0.84 -9.42
CA LEU A 76 -3.25 1.57 -9.33
C LEU A 76 -3.37 3.01 -9.81
N LEU A 77 -4.14 3.25 -10.88
CA LEU A 77 -4.24 4.56 -11.54
C LEU A 77 -4.54 5.76 -10.62
N PRO A 78 -5.38 5.64 -9.56
CA PRO A 78 -5.65 6.76 -8.67
C PRO A 78 -4.41 7.35 -8.01
N MET A 79 -3.27 6.64 -7.98
CA MET A 79 -2.00 7.18 -7.47
C MET A 79 -1.57 8.48 -8.16
N ALA A 80 -1.97 8.69 -9.42
CA ALA A 80 -1.47 9.77 -10.25
C ALA A 80 -2.08 11.13 -9.87
N ASP A 81 -3.31 11.10 -9.36
CA ASP A 81 -4.07 12.29 -8.98
C ASP A 81 -4.15 12.47 -7.45
N LEU A 82 -3.75 11.43 -6.69
CA LEU A 82 -3.77 11.45 -5.23
C LEU A 82 -2.66 12.34 -4.67
N THR A 83 -3.05 13.41 -3.98
CA THR A 83 -2.15 14.26 -3.19
C THR A 83 -2.31 13.94 -1.72
N LEU A 84 -1.28 13.36 -1.11
CA LEU A 84 -1.24 13.08 0.32
C LEU A 84 -0.89 14.37 1.09
N SER A 85 -1.61 14.62 2.18
CA SER A 85 -1.28 15.71 3.09
C SER A 85 0.02 15.43 3.86
N GLU A 86 0.63 16.49 4.42
CA GLU A 86 1.83 16.35 5.26
C GLU A 86 1.59 15.43 6.48
N ALA A 87 0.38 15.48 7.05
CA ALA A 87 0.00 14.61 8.16
C ALA A 87 -0.05 13.14 7.74
N GLU A 88 -0.64 12.84 6.58
CA GLU A 88 -0.72 11.47 6.05
C GLU A 88 0.65 10.94 5.63
N LEU A 89 1.50 11.78 5.02
CA LEU A 89 2.88 11.43 4.71
C LEU A 89 3.67 11.10 5.97
N THR A 90 3.48 11.88 7.04
CA THR A 90 4.11 11.65 8.35
C THR A 90 3.62 10.34 8.97
N GLU A 91 2.31 10.09 8.96
CA GLU A 91 1.72 8.86 9.48
C GLU A 91 2.26 7.61 8.78
N LEU A 92 2.25 7.62 7.44
CA LEU A 92 2.73 6.51 6.60
C LEU A 92 4.24 6.28 6.78
N THR A 93 5.02 7.35 6.92
CA THR A 93 6.47 7.27 7.18
C THR A 93 6.74 6.65 8.55
N ASN A 94 6.09 7.15 9.60
CA ASN A 94 6.25 6.62 10.96
C ASN A 94 5.87 5.14 11.03
N ALA A 95 4.74 4.75 10.43
CA ALA A 95 4.33 3.35 10.38
C ALA A 95 5.36 2.47 9.65
N SER A 96 6.06 3.03 8.66
CA SER A 96 7.07 2.34 7.87
C SER A 96 8.44 2.27 8.55
N GLU A 97 8.74 3.07 9.56
CA GLU A 97 10.05 3.10 10.25
C GLU A 97 10.09 2.29 11.56
N LEU A 98 8.93 1.87 12.07
CA LEU A 98 8.80 0.90 13.17
C LEU A 98 9.53 -0.42 12.86
#